data_AF-A0A444LE81-F1
#
_entry.id   AF-A0A444LE81-F1
#
_cell.length_a   1.000
_cell.length_b   1.000
_cell.length_c   1.000
_cell.angle_alpha   90.00
_cell.angle_beta   90.00
_cell.angle_gamma   90.00
#
_symmetry.space_group_name_H-M   'P 1'
#
loop_
_entity.id
_entity.type
_entity.pdbx_description
1 polymer ?
#
loop_
_entity_poly.entity_id
_entity_poly.type
_entity_poly.pdbx_seq_one_letter_code
_entity_poly.pdbx_strand_id
1 'polypeptide(L)'
;MADKPVLSDPITLRMPQDILDDIEKIAETSERSRSWVIVRALKYYLMAEGSEILSIRRGLEDAAAGRTIDAEEFFDELDRLDQEDAA
;
A
#
# COMPACT_ATOMS: atom_id res chain seq x y z
N MET A 1 11.85 2.06 -21.70
CA MET A 1 10.40 1.75 -21.67
C MET A 1 10.17 0.99 -20.38
N ALA A 2 9.31 1.49 -19.48
CA ALA A 2 8.98 0.73 -18.27
C ALA A 2 8.29 -0.57 -18.68
N ASP A 3 8.74 -1.69 -18.12
CA ASP A 3 8.17 -3.00 -18.45
C ASP A 3 6.69 -3.05 -18.04
N LYS A 4 5.86 -3.72 -18.84
CA LYS A 4 4.42 -3.82 -18.53
C LYS A 4 4.26 -4.72 -17.29
N PRO A 5 3.46 -4.31 -16.30
CA PRO A 5 3.27 -5.13 -15.10
C PRO A 5 2.61 -6.46 -15.47
N VAL A 6 3.12 -7.56 -14.89
CA VAL A 6 2.50 -8.87 -14.96
C VAL A 6 1.13 -8.79 -14.28
N LEU A 7 0.07 -9.17 -15.00
CA LEU A 7 -1.29 -9.16 -14.49
C LEU A 7 -1.62 -10.50 -13.83
N SER A 8 -2.52 -10.47 -12.85
CA SER A 8 -3.13 -11.69 -12.29
C SER A 8 -4.07 -12.34 -13.31
N ASP A 9 -4.50 -13.56 -13.01
CA ASP A 9 -5.71 -14.10 -13.64
C ASP A 9 -6.92 -13.19 -13.36
N PRO A 10 -7.93 -13.18 -14.26
CA PRO A 10 -9.15 -12.42 -14.04
C PRO A 10 -9.84 -12.79 -12.73
N ILE A 11 -10.21 -11.78 -11.96
CA ILE A 11 -10.98 -11.95 -10.72
C ILE A 11 -12.45 -11.59 -10.97
N THR A 12 -13.36 -12.38 -10.39
CA THR A 12 -14.80 -12.04 -10.40
C THR A 12 -15.13 -11.28 -9.12
N LEU A 13 -15.66 -10.06 -9.25
CA LEU A 13 -16.03 -9.20 -8.13
C LEU A 13 -17.53 -8.89 -8.19
N ARG A 14 -18.22 -9.04 -7.05
CA ARG A 14 -19.58 -8.49 -6.86
C ARG A 14 -19.47 -7.14 -6.17
N MET A 15 -20.22 -6.16 -6.65
CA MET A 15 -20.30 -4.82 -6.05
C MET A 15 -21.72 -4.27 -6.19
N PRO A 16 -22.11 -3.29 -5.33
CA PRO A 16 -23.37 -2.57 -5.49
C PRO A 16 -23.53 -1.96 -6.88
N GLN A 17 -24.75 -2.00 -7.44
CA GLN A 17 -25.02 -1.57 -8.80
C GLN A 17 -24.77 -0.08 -9.01
N ASP A 18 -25.15 0.75 -8.04
CA ASP A 18 -24.92 2.19 -8.02
C ASP A 18 -23.43 2.54 -8.10
N ILE A 19 -22.57 1.80 -7.38
CA ILE A 19 -21.12 1.99 -7.45
C ILE A 19 -20.58 1.61 -8.84
N LEU A 20 -21.08 0.53 -9.44
CA LEU A 20 -20.68 0.13 -10.79
C LEU A 20 -21.09 1.19 -11.82
N ASP A 21 -22.32 1.69 -11.74
CA ASP A 21 -22.84 2.72 -12.65
C ASP A 21 -21.98 3.98 -12.60
N ASP A 22 -21.54 4.41 -11.41
CA ASP A 22 -20.67 5.58 -11.28
C ASP A 22 -19.24 5.33 -11.80
N ILE A 23 -18.69 4.13 -11.60
CA ILE A 23 -17.41 3.74 -12.21
C ILE A 23 -17.51 3.78 -13.74
N GLU A 24 -18.61 3.30 -14.32
CA GLU A 24 -18.83 3.29 -15.77
C GLU A 24 -18.90 4.72 -16.33
N LYS A 25 -19.63 5.63 -15.67
CA LYS A 25 -19.68 7.05 -16.06
C LYS A 25 -18.30 7.72 -15.99
N ILE A 26 -17.52 7.43 -14.95
CA ILE A 26 -16.14 7.96 -14.81
C ILE A 26 -15.27 7.43 -15.94
N ALA A 27 -15.35 6.13 -16.25
CA ALA A 27 -14.58 5.49 -17.31
C ALA A 27 -14.90 6.12 -18.67
N GLU A 28 -16.19 6.27 -19.01
CA GLU A 28 -16.65 6.91 -20.24
C GLU A 28 -16.16 8.36 -20.34
N THR A 29 -16.42 9.18 -19.32
CA THR A 29 -16.07 10.61 -19.31
C THR A 29 -14.57 10.85 -19.39
N SER A 30 -13.76 9.95 -18.82
CA SER A 30 -12.30 10.08 -18.79
C SER A 30 -11.59 9.39 -19.97
N GLU A 31 -12.34 8.76 -20.88
CA GLU A 31 -11.82 7.95 -21.98
C GLU A 31 -10.88 6.83 -21.48
N ARG A 32 -11.26 6.17 -20.38
CA ARG A 32 -10.50 5.08 -19.74
C ARG A 32 -11.32 3.82 -19.67
N SER A 33 -10.64 2.68 -19.49
CA SER A 33 -11.33 1.42 -19.23
C SER A 33 -11.84 1.35 -17.79
N ARG A 34 -12.91 0.59 -17.58
CA ARG A 34 -13.42 0.23 -16.24
C ARG A 34 -12.31 -0.31 -15.33
N SER A 35 -11.51 -1.23 -15.87
CA SER A 35 -10.39 -1.82 -15.14
C SER A 35 -9.36 -0.77 -14.72
N TRP A 36 -9.11 0.26 -15.53
CA TRP A 36 -8.21 1.33 -15.16
C TRP A 36 -8.73 2.13 -13.96
N VAL A 37 -10.02 2.46 -13.94
CA VAL A 37 -10.66 3.19 -12.82
C VAL A 37 -10.59 2.36 -11.55
N ILE A 38 -10.96 1.08 -11.63
CA ILE A 38 -10.93 0.15 -10.50
C ILE A 38 -9.51 -0.02 -9.96
N VAL A 39 -8.53 -0.32 -10.82
CA VAL A 39 -7.13 -0.49 -10.40
C VAL A 39 -6.58 0.80 -9.79
N ARG A 40 -6.96 1.96 -10.32
CA ARG A 40 -6.57 3.26 -9.73
C ARG A 40 -7.14 3.41 -8.32
N ALA A 41 -8.43 3.15 -8.12
CA ALA A 41 -9.06 3.23 -6.80
C ALA A 41 -8.38 2.26 -5.79
N LEU A 42 -8.11 1.02 -6.22
CA LEU A 42 -7.41 0.03 -5.38
C LEU A 42 -5.99 0.47 -5.03
N LYS A 43 -5.26 1.12 -5.95
CA LYS A 43 -3.95 1.70 -5.65
C LYS A 43 -4.03 2.79 -4.59
N TYR A 44 -5.03 3.67 -4.66
CA TYR A 44 -5.23 4.69 -3.63
C TYR A 44 -5.53 4.08 -2.26
N TYR A 45 -6.38 3.05 -2.20
CA TYR A 45 -6.62 2.32 -0.97
C TYR A 45 -5.32 1.72 -0.39
N LEU A 46 -4.51 1.06 -1.24
CA LEU A 46 -3.25 0.46 -0.82
C LEU A 46 -2.20 1.50 -0.37
N MET A 47 -2.18 2.69 -0.97
CA MET A 47 -1.27 3.76 -0.59
C MET A 47 -1.70 4.47 0.70
N ALA A 48 -3.00 4.49 0.99
CA ALA A 48 -3.56 5.07 2.20
C ALA A 48 -3.74 3.98 3.29
N GLU A 49 -4.98 3.58 3.55
CA GLU A 49 -5.36 2.63 4.61
C GLU A 49 -4.60 1.30 4.54
N GLY A 50 -4.39 0.77 3.33
CA GLY A 50 -3.69 -0.50 3.14
C GLY A 50 -2.22 -0.44 3.55
N SER A 51 -1.57 0.73 3.49
CA SER A 51 -0.14 0.87 3.79
C SER A 51 0.13 0.60 5.27
N GLU A 52 -0.69 1.17 6.16
CA GLU A 52 -0.58 0.97 7.60
C GLU A 52 -0.85 -0.49 7.97
N ILE A 53 -1.90 -1.09 7.43
CA ILE A 53 -2.25 -2.50 7.68
C ILE A 53 -1.10 -3.43 7.28
N LEU A 54 -0.50 -3.19 6.10
CA LEU A 54 0.62 -3.99 5.62
C LEU A 54 1.90 -3.74 6.44
N SER A 55 2.12 -2.52 6.91
CA SER A 55 3.25 -2.18 7.80
C SER A 55 3.15 -2.92 9.13
N ILE A 56 1.98 -2.86 9.79
CA ILE A 56 1.72 -3.57 11.05
C ILE A 56 1.92 -5.07 10.87
N ARG A 57 1.35 -5.64 9.80
CA ARG A 57 1.51 -7.07 9.50
C ARG A 57 2.98 -7.45 9.36
N ARG A 58 3.78 -6.64 8.65
CA ARG A 58 5.22 -6.86 8.51
C ARG A 58 5.93 -6.80 9.85
N GLY A 59 5.63 -5.82 10.70
CA GLY A 59 6.22 -5.72 12.04
C GLY A 59 5.93 -6.95 12.91
N LEU A 60 4.72 -7.52 12.81
CA LEU A 60 4.38 -8.77 13.48
C LEU A 60 5.16 -9.98 12.92
N GLU A 61 5.35 -10.04 11.60
CA GLU A 61 6.15 -11.07 10.94
C GLU A 61 7.65 -10.96 11.29
N ASP A 62 8.17 -9.75 11.46
CA ASP A 62 9.54 -9.47 11.91
C ASP A 62 9.73 -9.90 13.37
N ALA A 63 8.80 -9.54 14.25
CA ALA A 63 8.82 -9.96 15.65
C ALA A 63 8.76 -11.48 15.80
N ALA A 64 7.86 -12.15 15.07
CA ALA A 64 7.74 -13.60 15.09
C ALA A 64 9.00 -14.33 14.57
N ALA A 65 9.75 -13.70 13.68
CA ALA A 65 10.99 -14.23 13.14
C ALA A 65 12.23 -13.83 13.94
N GLY A 66 12.07 -13.11 15.07
CA GLY A 66 13.18 -12.63 15.89
C GLY A 66 14.01 -11.51 15.27
N ARG A 67 13.48 -10.83 14.24
CA ARG A 67 14.09 -9.63 13.64
C ARG A 67 13.77 -8.39 14.47
N THR A 68 14.21 -8.40 15.71
CA THR A 68 14.00 -7.33 16.70
C THR A 68 15.34 -6.92 17.29
N ILE A 69 15.44 -5.68 17.76
CA ILE A 69 16.57 -5.18 18.53
C ILE A 69 16.15 -4.98 19.99
N ASP A 70 17.12 -4.99 20.90
CA ASP A 70 16.86 -4.65 22.29
C ASP A 70 16.48 -3.16 22.43
N ALA A 71 15.60 -2.85 23.37
CA ALA A 71 15.11 -1.48 23.54
C ALA A 71 16.22 -0.54 24.04
N GLU A 72 17.09 -0.99 24.94
CA GLU A 72 18.20 -0.17 25.45
C GLU A 72 19.20 0.12 24.33
N GLU A 73 19.55 -0.90 23.54
CA GLU A 73 20.42 -0.76 22.37
C GLU A 73 19.86 0.25 21.35
N PHE A 74 18.55 0.24 21.12
CA PHE A 74 17.88 1.19 20.23
C PHE A 74 17.96 2.64 20.73
N PHE A 75 17.70 2.88 22.02
CA PHE A 75 17.77 4.23 22.58
C PHE A 75 19.19 4.78 22.56
N ASP A 76 20.19 3.94 22.87
CA ASP A 76 21.61 4.30 22.79
C ASP A 76 22.04 4.68 21.36
N GLU A 77 21.44 4.05 20.33
CA GLU A 77 21.67 4.41 18.93
C GLU A 77 21.02 5.74 18.56
N LEU A 78 19.76 5.97 18.96
CA LEU A 78 19.07 7.24 18.70
C LEU A 78 19.78 8.44 19.33
N ASP A 79 20.20 8.32 20.60
CA ASP A 79 20.90 9.39 21.30
C ASP A 79 22.23 9.75 20.61
N ARG A 80 22.90 8.76 19.99
CA ARG A 80 24.14 8.97 19.24
C ARG A 80 23.89 9.74 17.94
N LEU A 81 22.86 9.37 17.19
CA LEU A 81 22.49 10.03 15.93
C LEU A 81 22.12 11.50 16.15
N ASP A 82 21.35 11.80 17.20
CA ASP A 82 20.97 13.17 17.56
C ASP A 82 22.19 14.08 17.84
N GLN A 83 23.27 13.52 18.39
CA GLN A 83 24.51 14.28 18.62
C GLN A 83 25.36 14.47 17.36
N GLU A 84 25.31 13.53 16.42
CA GLU A 84 26.02 13.62 15.15
C GLU A 84 25.38 14.67 14.22
N ASP A 85 24.04 14.74 14.17
CA ASP A 85 23.31 15.75 13.37
C ASP A 85 23.46 17.18 13.92
N ALA A 86 23.83 17.32 15.19
CA ALA A 86 24.05 18.61 15.85
C ALA A 86 25.50 19.15 15.71
N ALA A 87 26.42 18.37 15.13
CA ALA A 87 27.85 18.69 15.00
C ALA A 87 28.23 19.22 13.60
#